data_AF-A0A559QNJ1-F1
#
_entry.id   AF-A0A559QNJ1-F1
#
_cell.length_a   1.000
_cell.length_b   1.000
_cell.length_c   1.000
_cell.angle_alpha   90.00
_cell.angle_beta   90.00
_cell.angle_gamma   90.00
#
_symmetry.space_group_name_H-M   'P 1'
#
loop_
_entity.id
_entity.type
_entity.pdbx_description
1 polymer ?
#
loop_
_entity_poly.entity_id
_entity_poly.type
_entity_poly.pdbx_seq_one_letter_code
_entity_poly.pdbx_strand_id
1 'polypeptide(L)'
;MNPVVQSQPAAASPVEQLLAQMQGPALPDPIGYWPPAPGWWVLGILVITAIGLTVYSILRKRARNRYRTTALRALDDIARGVPENKAYRLKALLKQTFFTAYPRERNRVAALHGQHWLQELHSSGKLHKLPFKQQELFARYFSEEIYQLNSNLHEPASLHIFIEVCRYWIKKHTTKPAPVYPVTAAAHALATGGTD
;
A
#
# COMPACT_ATOMS: atom_id res chain seq x y z
N MET A 1 113.52 4.35 -4.43
CA MET A 1 112.96 4.98 -5.65
C MET A 1 111.91 4.03 -6.21
N ASN A 2 110.62 4.25 -5.91
CA ASN A 2 109.51 3.41 -6.38
C ASN A 2 108.76 4.13 -7.52
N PRO A 3 108.50 3.49 -8.67
CA PRO A 3 107.61 4.05 -9.67
C PRO A 3 106.13 3.88 -9.26
N VAL A 4 105.37 4.95 -9.44
CA VAL A 4 103.91 5.02 -9.27
C VAL A 4 103.25 4.20 -10.37
N VAL A 5 102.48 3.18 -10.00
CA VAL A 5 101.61 2.42 -10.90
C VAL A 5 100.35 3.26 -11.14
N GLN A 6 100.15 3.74 -12.37
CA GLN A 6 98.90 4.36 -12.80
C GLN A 6 97.84 3.28 -12.98
N SER A 7 96.80 3.28 -12.14
CA SER A 7 95.64 2.39 -12.24
C SER A 7 94.70 2.89 -13.34
N GLN A 8 94.60 2.14 -14.43
CA GLN A 8 93.61 2.34 -15.49
C GLN A 8 92.19 2.01 -14.96
N PRO A 9 91.15 2.82 -15.19
CA PRO A 9 89.80 2.51 -14.70
C PRO A 9 89.26 1.27 -15.42
N ALA A 10 88.87 0.26 -14.65
CA ALA A 10 88.25 -0.96 -15.16
C ALA A 10 86.96 -0.61 -15.91
N ALA A 11 86.88 -0.99 -17.18
CA ALA A 11 85.65 -0.92 -17.95
C ALA A 11 84.57 -1.75 -17.22
N ALA A 12 83.37 -1.16 -17.06
CA ALA A 12 82.21 -1.81 -16.45
C ALA A 12 82.04 -3.25 -16.96
N SER A 13 81.82 -4.19 -16.05
CA SER A 13 81.76 -5.61 -16.40
C SER A 13 80.57 -5.90 -17.34
N PRO A 14 80.66 -6.90 -18.23
CA PRO A 14 79.58 -7.22 -19.18
C PRO A 14 78.22 -7.47 -18.50
N VAL A 15 78.23 -7.91 -17.23
CA VAL A 15 77.04 -8.16 -16.42
C VAL A 15 76.37 -6.85 -15.98
N GLU A 16 77.14 -5.80 -15.68
CA GLU A 16 76.58 -4.48 -15.37
C GLU A 16 75.91 -3.83 -16.59
N GLN A 17 76.45 -4.07 -17.78
CA GLN A 17 75.84 -3.61 -19.03
C GLN A 17 74.52 -4.34 -19.34
N LEU A 18 74.42 -5.63 -18.99
CA LEU A 18 73.20 -6.42 -19.13
C LEU A 18 72.10 -5.98 -18.15
N LEU A 19 72.47 -5.67 -16.89
CA LEU A 19 71.52 -5.11 -15.94
C LEU A 19 71.06 -3.70 -16.36
N ALA A 20 71.94 -2.87 -16.90
CA ALA A 20 71.58 -1.55 -17.41
C ALA A 20 70.63 -1.60 -18.63
N GLN A 21 70.61 -2.71 -19.38
CA GLN A 21 69.67 -2.92 -20.49
C GLN A 21 68.29 -3.44 -20.06
N MET A 22 68.13 -3.91 -18.82
CA MET A 22 66.83 -4.25 -18.25
C MET A 22 66.10 -2.96 -17.84
N GLN A 23 65.55 -2.25 -18.82
CA GLN A 23 64.58 -1.20 -18.57
C GLN A 23 63.38 -1.83 -17.87
N GLY A 24 63.23 -1.54 -16.57
CA GLY A 24 62.10 -2.03 -15.77
C GLY A 24 60.78 -1.71 -16.48
N PRO A 25 59.82 -2.64 -16.52
CA PRO A 25 58.56 -2.44 -17.21
C PRO A 25 57.89 -1.17 -16.66
N ALA A 26 57.59 -0.23 -17.56
CA ALA A 26 56.81 0.95 -17.21
C ALA A 26 55.51 0.49 -16.55
N LEU A 27 55.26 0.93 -15.31
CA LEU A 27 54.01 0.64 -14.62
C LEU A 27 52.87 1.18 -15.49
N PRO A 28 51.82 0.38 -15.78
CA PRO A 28 50.67 0.90 -16.49
C PRO A 28 50.10 2.05 -15.68
N ASP A 29 49.81 3.16 -16.34
CA ASP A 29 49.06 4.27 -15.74
C ASP A 29 47.89 3.69 -14.95
N PRO A 30 47.63 4.18 -13.72
CA PRO A 30 46.53 3.67 -12.92
C PRO A 30 45.27 3.83 -13.74
N ILE A 31 44.71 2.69 -14.17
CA ILE A 31 43.45 2.60 -14.90
C ILE A 31 42.45 3.50 -14.18
N GLY A 32 42.21 4.68 -14.77
CA GLY A 32 41.25 5.63 -14.26
C GLY A 32 39.95 4.87 -14.10
N TYR A 33 39.43 4.83 -12.88
CA TYR A 33 38.21 4.14 -12.48
C TYR A 33 36.98 4.71 -13.22
N TRP A 34 36.87 4.43 -14.52
CA TRP A 34 35.92 5.00 -15.47
C TRP A 34 35.40 3.90 -16.40
N PRO A 35 34.14 3.99 -16.84
CA PRO A 35 32.93 4.14 -16.03
C PRO A 35 32.50 2.75 -15.49
N PRO A 36 31.84 2.65 -14.33
CA PRO A 36 31.14 1.42 -13.99
C PRO A 36 30.27 1.03 -15.19
N ALA A 37 30.50 -0.18 -15.73
CA ALA A 37 29.91 -0.63 -16.98
C ALA A 37 28.43 -0.19 -17.07
N PRO A 38 27.94 0.31 -18.22
CA PRO A 38 26.63 0.96 -18.35
C PRO A 38 25.45 0.15 -17.78
N GLY A 39 25.61 -1.17 -17.62
CA GLY A 39 24.67 -2.04 -16.91
C GLY A 39 24.38 -1.66 -15.44
N TRP A 40 25.29 -0.98 -14.73
CA TRP A 40 25.02 -0.51 -13.35
C TRP A 40 24.02 0.64 -13.32
N TRP A 41 24.04 1.50 -14.33
CA TRP A 41 23.04 2.56 -14.47
C TRP A 41 21.66 1.97 -14.76
N VAL A 42 21.60 0.96 -15.63
CA VAL A 42 20.36 0.23 -15.91
C VAL A 42 19.85 -0.47 -14.65
N LEU A 43 20.73 -1.11 -13.89
CA LEU A 43 20.39 -1.74 -12.61
C LEU A 43 19.92 -0.71 -11.57
N GLY A 44 20.59 0.43 -11.48
CA GLY A 44 20.22 1.53 -10.58
C GLY A 44 18.83 2.08 -10.91
N ILE A 45 18.54 2.33 -12.19
CA ILE A 45 17.22 2.77 -12.66
C ILE A 45 16.16 1.71 -12.36
N LEU A 46 16.46 0.42 -12.60
CA LEU A 46 15.54 -0.67 -12.33
C LEU A 46 15.19 -0.75 -10.84
N VAL A 47 16.19 -0.66 -9.97
CA VAL A 47 16.02 -0.67 -8.50
C VAL A 47 15.21 0.54 -8.04
N ILE A 48 15.55 1.75 -8.52
CA ILE A 48 14.81 2.97 -8.18
C ILE A 48 13.35 2.86 -8.64
N THR A 49 13.10 2.33 -9.84
CA THR A 49 11.75 2.14 -10.38
C THR A 49 10.97 1.13 -9.54
N ALA A 50 11.58 0.00 -9.18
CA ALA A 50 10.96 -1.01 -8.33
C ALA A 50 10.62 -0.45 -6.94
N ILE A 51 11.52 0.32 -6.33
CA ILE A 51 11.28 1.00 -5.05
C ILE A 51 10.15 2.02 -5.21
N GLY A 52 10.19 2.87 -6.25
CA GLY A 52 9.16 3.87 -6.53
C GLY A 52 7.78 3.25 -6.70
N LEU A 53 7.65 2.18 -7.48
CA LEU A 53 6.40 1.44 -7.66
C LEU A 53 5.91 0.79 -6.37
N THR A 54 6.82 0.25 -5.57
CA THR A 54 6.50 -0.37 -4.27
C THR A 54 6.00 0.68 -3.29
N VAL A 55 6.73 1.79 -3.13
CA VAL A 55 6.37 2.91 -2.26
C VAL A 55 5.03 3.51 -2.72
N TYR A 56 4.88 3.79 -4.01
CA TYR A 56 3.62 4.30 -4.58
C TYR A 56 2.45 3.36 -4.29
N SER A 57 2.63 2.05 -4.47
CA SER A 57 1.59 1.05 -4.19
C SER A 57 1.24 0.99 -2.71
N ILE A 58 2.23 1.07 -1.81
CA ILE A 58 2.01 1.08 -0.35
C ILE A 58 1.31 2.37 0.06
N LEU A 59 1.74 3.53 -0.44
CA LEU A 59 1.11 4.83 -0.14
C LEU A 59 -0.32 4.88 -0.66
N ARG A 60 -0.57 4.39 -1.88
CA ARG A 60 -1.92 4.30 -2.45
C ARG A 60 -2.81 3.35 -1.65
N LYS A 61 -2.27 2.21 -1.18
CA LYS A 61 -2.97 1.29 -0.27
C LYS A 61 -3.23 1.95 1.09
N ARG A 62 -2.27 2.68 1.67
CA ARG A 62 -2.43 3.41 2.94
C ARG A 62 -3.47 4.52 2.82
N ALA A 63 -3.41 5.34 1.77
CA ALA A 63 -4.40 6.37 1.48
C ALA A 63 -5.81 5.77 1.34
N ARG A 64 -5.94 4.65 0.61
CA ARG A 64 -7.19 3.89 0.53
C ARG A 64 -7.59 3.25 1.86
N ASN A 65 -6.68 2.99 2.79
CA ASN A 65 -7.02 2.40 4.09
C ASN A 65 -7.24 3.43 5.21
N ARG A 66 -6.99 4.73 4.99
CA ARG A 66 -7.20 5.78 6.00
C ARG A 66 -8.63 5.77 6.53
N TYR A 67 -9.63 5.65 5.65
CA TYR A 67 -11.02 5.60 6.07
C TYR A 67 -11.31 4.38 6.95
N ARG A 68 -10.64 3.23 6.73
CA ARG A 68 -10.79 2.04 7.59
C ARG A 68 -10.25 2.29 8.98
N THR A 69 -9.10 2.93 9.08
CA THR A 69 -8.53 3.30 10.38
C THR A 69 -9.46 4.26 11.12
N THR A 70 -10.02 5.26 10.43
CA THR A 70 -11.01 6.17 11.02
C THR A 70 -12.27 5.43 11.47
N ALA A 71 -12.82 4.55 10.63
CA ALA A 71 -14.01 3.78 10.96
C ALA A 71 -13.79 2.82 12.14
N LEU A 72 -12.62 2.18 12.23
CA LEU A 72 -12.26 1.31 13.36
C LEU A 72 -12.10 2.11 14.66
N ARG A 73 -11.51 3.30 14.62
CA ARG A 73 -11.44 4.18 15.80
C ARG A 73 -12.83 4.59 16.28
N ALA A 74 -13.68 5.04 15.35
CA ALA A 74 -15.06 5.38 15.66
C ALA A 74 -15.83 4.18 16.23
N LEU A 75 -15.58 2.97 15.72
CA LEU A 75 -16.16 1.73 16.27
C LEU A 75 -15.72 1.50 17.72
N ASP A 76 -14.43 1.63 18.01
CA ASP A 76 -13.89 1.43 19.36
C ASP A 76 -14.38 2.53 20.33
N ASP A 77 -14.56 3.76 19.87
CA ASP A 77 -15.16 4.84 20.66
C ASP A 77 -16.63 4.57 20.99
N ILE A 78 -17.40 4.08 20.01
CA ILE A 78 -18.78 3.66 20.24
C ILE A 78 -18.81 2.45 21.19
N ALA A 79 -17.88 1.51 21.07
CA ALA A 79 -17.80 0.34 21.94
C ALA A 79 -17.56 0.72 23.40
N ARG A 80 -16.66 1.68 23.66
CA ARG A 80 -16.32 2.18 25.01
C ARG A 80 -17.34 3.17 25.59
N GLY A 81 -18.13 3.82 24.76
CA GLY A 81 -19.12 4.81 25.19
C GLY A 81 -20.31 4.21 25.95
N VAL A 82 -21.21 5.10 26.35
CA VAL A 82 -22.47 4.77 27.05
C VAL A 82 -23.30 3.76 26.21
N PRO A 83 -23.95 2.76 26.83
CA PRO A 83 -24.77 1.76 26.14
C PRO A 83 -25.97 2.35 25.38
N GLU A 84 -26.46 3.50 25.83
CA GLU A 84 -27.59 4.18 25.21
C GLU A 84 -27.30 4.50 23.74
N ASN A 85 -28.24 4.14 22.86
CA ASN A 85 -28.15 4.35 21.41
C ASN A 85 -26.91 3.74 20.71
N LYS A 86 -26.13 2.89 21.41
CA LYS A 86 -24.91 2.29 20.87
C LYS A 86 -25.17 1.49 19.60
N ALA A 87 -26.24 0.70 19.60
CA ALA A 87 -26.80 0.04 18.42
C ALA A 87 -26.99 1.02 17.24
N TYR A 88 -27.78 2.07 17.43
CA TYR A 88 -28.04 3.07 16.39
C TYR A 88 -26.75 3.68 15.82
N ARG A 89 -25.81 4.06 16.70
CA ARG A 89 -24.51 4.64 16.29
C ARG A 89 -23.70 3.65 15.45
N LEU A 90 -23.73 2.36 15.78
CA LEU A 90 -23.08 1.31 15.00
C LEU A 90 -23.74 1.11 13.62
N LYS A 91 -25.08 1.15 13.51
CA LYS A 91 -25.79 1.15 12.20
C LYS A 91 -25.34 2.33 11.34
N ALA A 92 -25.36 3.53 11.92
CA ALA A 92 -24.97 4.76 11.25
C ALA A 92 -23.51 4.71 10.77
N LEU A 93 -22.60 4.25 11.63
CA LEU A 93 -21.18 4.07 11.28
C LEU A 93 -21.00 3.10 10.11
N LEU A 94 -21.74 1.99 10.09
CA LEU A 94 -21.66 1.00 9.01
C LEU A 94 -22.14 1.58 7.69
N LYS A 95 -23.26 2.32 7.69
CA LYS A 95 -23.80 3.01 6.51
C LYS A 95 -22.85 4.09 5.99
N GLN A 96 -22.26 4.88 6.89
CA GLN A 96 -21.23 5.89 6.55
C GLN A 96 -19.98 5.24 5.94
N THR A 97 -19.51 4.14 6.54
CA THR A 97 -18.33 3.42 6.06
C THR A 97 -18.57 2.82 4.67
N PHE A 98 -19.76 2.26 4.44
CA PHE A 98 -20.16 1.76 3.13
C PHE A 98 -20.18 2.85 2.06
N PHE A 99 -20.79 4.01 2.32
CA PHE A 99 -20.81 5.10 1.34
C PHE A 99 -19.42 5.65 1.03
N THR A 100 -18.51 5.59 1.99
CA THR A 100 -17.10 5.95 1.77
C THR A 100 -16.37 4.89 0.92
N ALA A 101 -16.69 3.60 1.11
CA ALA A 101 -16.08 2.49 0.38
C ALA A 101 -16.68 2.25 -1.02
N TYR A 102 -17.95 2.63 -1.25
CA TYR A 102 -18.73 2.40 -2.47
C TYR A 102 -19.45 3.68 -2.97
N PRO A 103 -18.73 4.73 -3.41
CA PRO A 103 -19.34 6.00 -3.79
C PRO A 103 -20.39 5.89 -4.91
N ARG A 104 -20.18 4.96 -5.87
CA ARG A 104 -21.10 4.76 -7.01
C ARG A 104 -22.42 4.12 -6.62
N GLU A 105 -22.38 3.24 -5.63
CA GLU A 105 -23.56 2.47 -5.20
C GLU A 105 -24.35 3.23 -4.13
N ARG A 106 -23.85 4.39 -3.69
CA ARG A 106 -24.49 5.27 -2.72
C ARG A 106 -25.95 5.57 -3.07
N ASN A 107 -26.26 5.96 -4.31
CA ASN A 107 -27.63 6.32 -4.69
C ASN A 107 -28.57 5.11 -4.68
N ARG A 108 -28.08 3.95 -5.16
CA ARG A 108 -28.83 2.68 -5.15
C ARG A 108 -29.11 2.21 -3.73
N VAL A 109 -28.14 2.36 -2.84
CA VAL A 109 -28.16 1.80 -1.48
C VAL A 109 -28.68 2.78 -0.43
N ALA A 110 -28.79 4.08 -0.76
CA ALA A 110 -29.30 5.10 0.15
C ALA A 110 -30.73 4.80 0.61
N ALA A 111 -31.58 4.38 -0.33
CA ALA A 111 -32.97 4.00 -0.11
C ALA A 111 -33.13 2.53 0.35
N LEU A 112 -32.04 1.78 0.51
CA LEU A 112 -32.13 0.41 1.04
C LEU A 112 -32.19 0.43 2.55
N HIS A 113 -33.12 -0.36 3.06
CA HIS A 113 -33.43 -0.52 4.46
C HIS A 113 -33.60 -2.00 4.80
N GLY A 114 -33.54 -2.28 6.10
CA GLY A 114 -33.71 -3.60 6.67
C GLY A 114 -32.96 -4.74 5.96
N GLN A 115 -33.71 -5.73 5.49
CA GLN A 115 -33.17 -6.94 4.85
C GLN A 115 -32.42 -6.67 3.55
N HIS A 116 -32.86 -5.71 2.73
CA HIS A 116 -32.16 -5.37 1.50
C HIS A 116 -30.79 -4.76 1.77
N TRP A 117 -30.69 -3.94 2.80
CA TRP A 117 -29.40 -3.40 3.24
C TRP A 117 -28.47 -4.51 3.78
N LEU A 118 -29.01 -5.47 4.53
CA LEU A 118 -28.25 -6.62 5.01
C LEU A 118 -27.66 -7.46 3.86
N GLN A 119 -28.42 -7.66 2.78
CA GLN A 119 -27.94 -8.38 1.60
C GLN A 119 -26.72 -7.69 0.95
N GLU A 120 -26.75 -6.36 0.85
CA GLU A 120 -25.61 -5.58 0.33
C GLU A 120 -24.37 -5.65 1.26
N LEU A 121 -24.57 -5.78 2.58
CA LEU A 121 -23.47 -6.02 3.51
C LEU A 121 -22.87 -7.43 3.35
N HIS A 122 -23.72 -8.43 3.10
CA HIS A 122 -23.27 -9.80 2.86
C HIS A 122 -22.45 -9.92 1.58
N SER A 123 -22.91 -9.27 0.50
CA SER A 123 -22.21 -9.26 -0.79
C SER A 123 -20.87 -8.52 -0.72
N SER A 124 -20.80 -7.41 0.03
CA SER A 124 -19.59 -6.58 0.15
C SER A 124 -18.55 -7.10 1.15
N GLY A 125 -18.96 -7.84 2.19
CA GLY A 125 -18.16 -8.08 3.41
C GLY A 125 -17.68 -9.51 3.68
N LYS A 126 -18.03 -10.49 2.83
CA LYS A 126 -17.81 -11.92 3.11
C LYS A 126 -18.39 -12.37 4.46
N LEU A 127 -19.53 -11.80 4.86
CA LEU A 127 -20.17 -12.10 6.15
C LEU A 127 -20.59 -13.57 6.29
N HIS A 128 -20.78 -14.28 5.17
CA HIS A 128 -21.03 -15.74 5.15
C HIS A 128 -19.93 -16.58 5.81
N LYS A 129 -18.74 -16.03 6.06
CA LYS A 129 -17.63 -16.73 6.73
C LYS A 129 -17.70 -16.68 8.26
N LEU A 130 -18.61 -15.90 8.82
CA LEU A 130 -18.76 -15.79 10.27
C LEU A 130 -19.51 -17.01 10.83
N PRO A 131 -19.32 -17.37 12.10
CA PRO A 131 -20.13 -18.39 12.77
C PRO A 131 -21.63 -18.11 12.64
N PHE A 132 -22.45 -19.17 12.53
CA PHE A 132 -23.90 -19.08 12.35
C PHE A 132 -24.57 -18.14 13.36
N LYS A 133 -24.24 -18.30 14.66
CA LYS A 133 -24.76 -17.44 15.74
C LYS A 133 -24.50 -15.95 15.50
N GLN A 134 -23.36 -15.58 14.93
CA GLN A 134 -23.02 -14.19 14.62
C GLN A 134 -23.83 -13.68 13.41
N GLN A 135 -24.01 -14.52 12.39
CA GLN A 135 -24.83 -14.18 11.22
C GLN A 135 -26.30 -14.00 11.60
N GLU A 136 -26.85 -14.90 12.42
CA GLU A 136 -28.23 -14.87 12.87
C GLU A 136 -28.53 -13.63 13.72
N LEU A 137 -27.69 -13.34 14.72
CA LEU A 137 -27.82 -12.14 15.55
C LEU A 137 -27.68 -10.86 14.75
N PHE A 138 -26.75 -10.85 13.78
CA PHE A 138 -26.58 -9.72 12.87
C PHE A 138 -27.78 -9.55 11.93
N ALA A 139 -28.38 -10.62 11.45
CA ALA A 139 -29.56 -10.55 10.58
C ALA A 139 -30.79 -10.02 11.32
N ARG A 140 -31.01 -10.51 12.55
CA ARG A 140 -32.08 -10.06 13.46
C ARG A 140 -32.01 -8.56 13.75
N TYR A 141 -30.81 -8.00 13.69
CA TYR A 141 -30.58 -6.59 13.92
C TYR A 141 -31.12 -5.66 12.82
N PHE A 142 -31.24 -6.19 11.59
CA PHE A 142 -31.74 -5.46 10.43
C PHE A 142 -33.17 -5.87 10.03
N SER A 143 -33.79 -6.87 10.66
CA SER A 143 -35.17 -7.27 10.35
C SER A 143 -36.26 -6.38 10.96
N GLU A 144 -35.94 -5.58 11.98
CA GLU A 144 -36.94 -4.84 12.77
C GLU A 144 -36.82 -3.32 12.54
N GLU A 145 -37.62 -2.77 11.62
CA GLU A 145 -37.71 -1.33 11.40
C GLU A 145 -38.65 -0.66 12.42
N ILE A 146 -38.02 0.11 13.32
CA ILE A 146 -38.43 1.46 13.75
C ILE A 146 -39.19 1.65 15.09
N TYR A 147 -39.78 0.66 15.78
CA TYR A 147 -40.36 0.97 17.13
C TYR A 147 -40.02 0.04 18.31
N GLN A 148 -39.47 -1.17 18.09
CA GLN A 148 -38.90 -1.98 19.17
C GLN A 148 -37.37 -2.05 19.05
N LEU A 149 -36.67 -0.95 19.23
CA LEU A 149 -35.21 -0.96 19.32
C LEU A 149 -34.76 -1.67 20.62
N ASN A 150 -34.94 -2.98 20.67
CA ASN A 150 -34.19 -3.95 21.45
C ASN A 150 -34.01 -3.68 22.95
N SER A 151 -35.00 -4.04 23.74
CA SER A 151 -34.79 -4.36 25.16
C SER A 151 -33.67 -5.42 25.33
N ASN A 152 -33.62 -6.43 24.46
CA ASN A 152 -32.61 -7.51 24.49
C ASN A 152 -31.22 -7.14 23.90
N LEU A 153 -31.00 -5.92 23.37
CA LEU A 153 -29.65 -5.48 22.94
C LEU A 153 -28.90 -4.66 23.97
N HIS A 154 -29.59 -4.24 25.04
CA HIS A 154 -28.86 -3.80 26.22
C HIS A 154 -28.09 -4.95 26.86
N GLU A 155 -28.39 -6.21 26.50
CA GLU A 155 -27.55 -7.34 26.85
C GLU A 155 -26.12 -7.14 26.30
N PRO A 156 -25.13 -7.04 27.20
CA PRO A 156 -23.75 -6.73 26.81
C PRO A 156 -23.18 -7.80 25.86
N ALA A 157 -23.61 -9.06 25.98
CA ALA A 157 -23.16 -10.17 25.14
C ALA A 157 -23.61 -10.03 23.67
N SER A 158 -24.88 -9.67 23.44
CA SER A 158 -25.43 -9.47 22.09
C SER A 158 -24.76 -8.29 21.39
N LEU A 159 -24.54 -7.21 22.14
CA LEU A 159 -23.89 -6.01 21.63
C LEU A 159 -22.41 -6.23 21.31
N HIS A 160 -21.71 -7.04 22.12
CA HIS A 160 -20.35 -7.47 21.83
C HIS A 160 -20.25 -8.21 20.49
N ILE A 161 -21.13 -9.18 20.25
CA ILE A 161 -21.19 -9.92 18.98
C ILE A 161 -21.42 -8.95 17.82
N PHE A 162 -22.34 -7.98 17.99
CA PHE A 162 -22.61 -7.00 16.95
C PHE A 162 -21.38 -6.14 16.62
N ILE A 163 -20.64 -5.67 17.64
CA ILE A 163 -19.37 -4.95 17.45
C ILE A 163 -18.35 -5.81 16.71
N GLU A 164 -18.23 -7.09 17.04
CA GLU A 164 -17.31 -8.00 16.35
C GLU A 164 -17.64 -8.16 14.87
N VAL A 165 -18.93 -8.33 14.53
CA VAL A 165 -19.36 -8.41 13.14
C VAL A 165 -19.09 -7.11 12.39
N CYS A 166 -19.39 -5.95 12.99
CA CYS A 166 -19.03 -4.65 12.44
C CYS A 166 -17.52 -4.52 12.21
N ARG A 167 -16.70 -4.91 13.19
CA ARG A 167 -15.24 -4.89 13.10
C ARG A 167 -14.74 -5.78 11.97
N TYR A 168 -15.28 -6.99 11.86
CA TYR A 168 -14.93 -7.94 10.81
C TYR A 168 -15.24 -7.35 9.43
N TRP A 169 -16.45 -6.82 9.25
CA TRP A 169 -16.87 -6.21 8.00
C TRP A 169 -15.98 -5.03 7.61
N ILE A 170 -15.71 -4.09 8.54
CA ILE A 170 -14.83 -2.93 8.28
C ILE A 170 -13.42 -3.37 7.87
N LYS A 171 -12.90 -4.47 8.43
CA LYS A 171 -11.57 -4.99 8.06
C LYS A 171 -11.56 -5.71 6.70
N LYS A 172 -12.63 -6.42 6.35
CA LYS A 172 -12.64 -7.39 5.25
C LYS A 172 -13.47 -7.00 4.03
N HIS A 173 -14.30 -5.96 4.10
CA HIS A 173 -15.07 -5.51 2.95
C HIS A 173 -14.15 -5.13 1.79
N THR A 174 -14.60 -5.36 0.57
CA THR A 174 -13.88 -4.92 -0.62
C THR A 174 -14.07 -3.42 -0.81
N THR A 175 -13.18 -2.76 -1.57
CA THR A 175 -13.44 -1.40 -2.05
C THR A 175 -13.50 -1.46 -3.55
N LYS A 176 -14.53 -0.86 -4.13
CA LYS A 176 -14.62 -0.68 -5.57
C LYS A 176 -14.04 0.69 -5.87
N PRO A 177 -12.80 0.79 -6.40
CA PRO A 177 -12.21 2.09 -6.68
C PRO A 177 -13.09 2.87 -7.66
N ALA A 178 -13.25 4.17 -7.41
CA ALA A 178 -13.82 5.08 -8.41
C ALA A 178 -13.01 4.94 -9.71
N PRO A 179 -13.67 4.99 -10.88
CA PRO A 179 -12.96 4.88 -12.14
C PRO A 179 -12.07 6.11 -12.23
N VAL A 180 -10.79 5.92 -12.55
CA VAL A 180 -9.97 7.03 -12.99
C VAL A 180 -10.45 7.32 -14.40
N TYR A 181 -11.42 8.22 -14.55
CA TYR A 181 -11.69 8.78 -15.87
C TYR A 181 -10.44 9.56 -16.27
N PRO A 182 -9.74 9.21 -17.35
CA PRO A 182 -8.72 10.11 -17.88
C PRO A 182 -9.44 11.43 -18.22
N VAL A 183 -8.88 12.54 -17.72
CA VAL A 183 -9.42 13.90 -17.88
C VAL A 183 -9.69 14.24 -19.37
N THR A 184 -9.09 13.51 -20.29
CA THR A 184 -9.27 13.61 -21.74
C THR A 184 -10.61 13.07 -22.27
N ALA A 185 -11.30 12.14 -21.60
CA ALA A 185 -12.54 11.57 -22.13
C ALA A 185 -13.73 12.54 -22.08
N ALA A 186 -13.72 13.51 -21.16
CA ALA A 186 -14.75 14.54 -21.07
C ALA A 186 -14.59 15.66 -22.12
N ALA A 187 -13.38 15.84 -22.68
CA ALA A 187 -13.13 16.86 -23.71
C ALA A 187 -13.64 16.42 -25.10
N HIS A 188 -13.60 15.13 -25.42
CA HIS A 188 -14.00 14.64 -26.74
C HIS A 188 -15.52 14.47 -26.92
N ALA A 189 -16.27 14.35 -25.82
CA ALA A 189 -17.73 14.17 -25.85
C ALA A 189 -18.52 15.49 -26.00
N LEU A 190 -17.89 16.65 -25.76
CA LEU A 190 -18.51 17.96 -25.94
C LEU A 190 -18.24 18.59 -27.31
N ALA A 191 -17.43 17.94 -28.16
CA ALA A 191 -17.04 18.48 -29.47
C ALA A 191 -17.82 17.89 -30.67
N THR A 192 -18.57 16.80 -30.51
CA THR A 192 -19.24 16.08 -31.61
C THR A 192 -20.77 16.16 -31.56
N GLY A 193 -21.34 17.14 -30.85
CA GLY A 193 -22.79 17.27 -30.62
C GLY A 193 -23.42 18.52 -31.23
N GLY A 194 -22.93 18.96 -32.39
CA GLY A 194 -23.54 20.05 -33.18
C GLY A 194 -23.26 19.82 -34.66
N THR A 195 -24.29 19.92 -35.50
CA THR A 195 -24.45 19.38 -36.87
C THR A 195 -24.91 17.91 -36.81
N ASP A 196 -26.17 17.56 -37.06
CA ASP A 196 -27.20 18.09 -37.97
C ASP A 196 -28.62 18.04 -37.37
#